data_AF-A0A2G2QS11-F1
#
_entry.id   AF-A0A2G2QS11-F1
#
_cell.length_a   1.000
_cell.length_b   1.000
_cell.length_c   1.000
_cell.angle_alpha   90.00
_cell.angle_beta   90.00
_cell.angle_gamma   90.00
#
_symmetry.space_group_name_H-M   'P 1'
#
loop_
_entity.id
_entity.type
_entity.pdbx_description
1 polymer ?
#
loop_
_entity_poly.entity_id
_entity_poly.type
_entity_poly.pdbx_seq_one_letter_code
_entity_poly.pdbx_strand_id
1 'polypeptide(L)'
;MSLLFNRAPLLLVLDEPTSAQDLKQQHRMLAPARSLCHQRGYAVIAVLHDLNHVLRYCDHCVLMKEGWLSAQGKPGDVLTQDTIEAHWEYRPQLVGHMESIPVFV
;
A
#
# COMPACT_ATOMS: atom_id res chain seq x y z
N MET A 1 12.72 32.00 24.92
CA MET A 1 12.78 31.33 23.60
C MET A 1 12.82 29.82 23.78
N SER A 2 11.69 29.13 23.67
CA SER A 2 11.63 27.76 23.14
C SER A 2 10.17 27.36 22.94
N LEU A 3 9.69 27.51 21.70
CA LEU A 3 8.42 26.95 21.23
C LEU A 3 8.62 25.44 21.05
N LEU A 4 8.09 24.66 21.99
CA LEU A 4 8.12 23.19 21.97
C LEU A 4 6.71 22.65 21.70
N PHE A 5 6.17 22.90 20.50
CA PHE A 5 4.99 22.17 20.02
C PHE A 5 5.04 22.01 18.49
N ASN A 6 5.78 21.02 18.00
CA ASN A 6 5.60 20.54 16.63
C ASN A 6 5.93 19.04 16.51
N ARG A 7 5.09 18.19 17.10
CA ARG A 7 5.20 16.73 17.02
C ARG A 7 3.87 16.04 16.71
N ALA A 8 3.00 16.66 15.93
CA ALA A 8 1.93 15.90 15.28
C ALA A 8 2.54 15.21 14.05
N PRO A 9 2.46 13.88 13.91
CA PRO A 9 2.84 13.25 12.65
C PRO A 9 1.97 13.85 11.55
N LEU A 10 2.60 14.36 10.50
CA LEU A 10 1.89 14.93 9.37
C LEU A 10 1.20 13.78 8.62
N LEU A 11 -0.12 13.85 8.48
CA LEU A 11 -0.92 12.86 7.77
C LEU A 11 -0.99 13.24 6.28
N LEU A 12 -0.61 12.31 5.41
CA LEU A 12 -0.79 12.39 3.96
C LEU A 12 -1.81 11.34 3.53
N VAL A 13 -2.90 11.78 2.91
CA VAL A 13 -3.91 10.89 2.32
C VAL A 13 -3.82 10.99 0.80
N LEU A 14 -3.68 9.86 0.14
CA LEU A 14 -3.61 9.72 -1.31
C LEU A 14 -4.80 8.89 -1.79
N ASP A 15 -5.75 9.55 -2.44
CA ASP A 15 -6.91 8.88 -3.03
C ASP A 15 -6.61 8.52 -4.48
N GLU A 16 -6.53 7.22 -4.77
CA GLU A 16 -6.14 6.65 -6.07
C GLU A 16 -5.03 7.42 -6.82
N PRO A 17 -3.86 7.64 -6.20
CA PRO A 17 -2.81 8.52 -6.73
C PRO A 17 -2.21 8.03 -8.06
N THR A 18 -2.38 6.74 -8.37
CA THR A 18 -1.82 6.08 -9.55
C THR A 18 -2.77 6.06 -10.75
N SER A 19 -4.00 6.56 -10.59
CA SER A 19 -5.01 6.57 -11.66
C SER A 19 -4.56 7.42 -12.86
N ALA A 20 -4.80 6.90 -14.08
CA ALA A 20 -4.43 7.54 -15.34
C ALA A 20 -2.93 7.89 -15.53
N GLN A 21 -2.03 7.33 -14.70
CA GLN A 21 -0.59 7.54 -14.80
C GLN A 21 0.11 6.34 -15.45
N ASP A 22 1.21 6.58 -16.16
CA ASP A 22 2.10 5.52 -16.64
C ASP A 22 2.88 4.85 -15.47
N LEU A 23 3.44 3.66 -15.71
CA LEU A 23 4.17 2.88 -14.70
C LEU A 23 5.30 3.67 -14.02
N LYS A 24 6.02 4.49 -14.78
CA LYS A 24 7.14 5.29 -14.27
C LYS A 24 6.63 6.37 -13.31
N GLN A 25 5.52 7.01 -13.67
CA GLN A 25 4.93 8.08 -12.90
C GLN A 25 4.27 7.57 -11.62
N GLN A 26 3.65 6.39 -11.66
CA GLN A 26 3.14 5.70 -10.47
C GLN A 26 4.26 5.48 -9.43
N HIS A 27 5.42 4.95 -9.86
CA HIS A 27 6.58 4.78 -8.98
C HIS A 27 7.15 6.11 -8.45
N ARG A 28 7.18 7.16 -9.29
CA ARG A 28 7.59 8.50 -8.86
C ARG A 28 6.66 9.12 -7.82
N MET A 29 5.43 8.63 -7.70
CA MET A 29 4.49 9.09 -6.68
C MET A 29 4.58 8.25 -5.39
N LEU A 30 4.60 6.92 -5.51
CA LEU A 30 4.58 6.02 -4.35
C LEU A 30 5.92 5.95 -3.61
N ALA A 31 7.06 5.97 -4.32
CA ALA A 31 8.36 5.87 -3.66
C ALA A 31 8.65 7.07 -2.74
N PRO A 32 8.41 8.34 -3.14
CA PRO A 32 8.53 9.46 -2.22
C PRO A 32 7.53 9.41 -1.07
N ALA A 33 6.29 8.97 -1.30
CA ALA A 33 5.30 8.84 -0.22
C ALA A 33 5.78 7.87 0.88
N ARG A 34 6.31 6.70 0.49
CA ARG A 34 6.96 5.76 1.42
C ARG A 34 8.16 6.39 2.13
N SER A 35 8.99 7.13 1.40
CA SER A 35 10.14 7.84 1.98
C SER A 35 9.72 8.89 3.01
N LEU A 36 8.62 9.62 2.80
CA LEU A 36 8.08 10.57 3.78
C LEU A 36 7.66 9.86 5.06
N CYS A 37 7.01 8.69 4.95
CA CYS A 37 6.66 7.86 6.09
C CYS A 37 7.91 7.48 6.90
N HIS A 38 8.87 6.82 6.27
CA HIS A 38 10.02 6.22 6.95
C HIS A 38 11.08 7.21 7.41
N GLN A 39 11.28 8.32 6.69
CA GLN A 39 12.36 9.28 7.00
C GLN A 39 11.88 10.52 7.74
N ARG A 40 10.61 10.90 7.59
CA ARG A 40 10.07 12.15 8.14
C ARG A 40 8.95 11.95 9.15
N GLY A 41 8.59 10.71 9.46
CA GLY A 41 7.57 10.39 10.46
C GLY A 41 6.15 10.78 10.06
N TYR A 42 5.88 10.81 8.75
CA TYR A 42 4.52 11.02 8.24
C TYR A 42 3.70 9.75 8.41
N ALA A 43 2.41 9.89 8.73
CA ALA A 43 1.45 8.83 8.48
C ALA A 43 0.98 8.96 7.03
N VAL A 44 1.03 7.87 6.26
CA VAL A 44 0.59 7.87 4.85
C VAL A 44 -0.52 6.84 4.69
N ILE A 45 -1.68 7.29 4.22
CA ILE A 45 -2.80 6.44 3.84
C ILE A 45 -2.98 6.57 2.34
N ALA A 46 -2.93 5.45 1.62
CA ALA A 46 -3.13 5.43 0.18
C ALA A 46 -4.19 4.41 -0.20
N VAL A 47 -5.14 4.81 -1.05
CA VAL A 47 -6.09 3.89 -1.69
C VAL A 47 -5.47 3.43 -3.01
N LEU A 48 -5.19 2.13 -3.12
CA LEU A 48 -4.50 1.53 -4.26
C LEU A 48 -5.33 0.38 -4.83
N HIS A 49 -5.41 0.31 -6.16
CA HIS A 49 -6.10 -0.78 -6.88
C HIS A 49 -5.15 -1.90 -7.34
N ASP A 50 -3.83 -1.65 -7.31
CA ASP A 50 -2.83 -2.61 -7.73
C ASP A 50 -2.21 -3.32 -6.52
N LEU A 51 -2.40 -4.64 -6.45
CA LEU A 51 -1.92 -5.47 -5.33
C LEU A 51 -0.40 -5.50 -5.22
N ASN A 52 0.32 -5.49 -6.36
CA ASN A 52 1.78 -5.47 -6.37
C ASN A 52 2.30 -4.11 -5.87
N HIS A 53 1.57 -3.01 -6.08
CA HIS A 53 1.90 -1.73 -5.43
C HIS A 53 1.70 -1.77 -3.92
N VAL A 54 0.61 -2.38 -3.43
CA VAL A 54 0.40 -2.56 -1.99
C VAL A 54 1.54 -3.38 -1.38
N LEU A 55 1.87 -4.52 -2.00
CA LEU A 55 2.95 -5.41 -1.58
C LEU A 55 4.32 -4.73 -1.54
N ARG A 56 4.58 -3.80 -2.46
CA ARG A 56 5.87 -3.12 -2.59
C ARG A 56 6.03 -1.89 -1.70
N TYR A 57 4.97 -1.09 -1.56
CA TYR A 57 5.09 0.25 -1.00
C TYR A 57 4.48 0.41 0.39
N CYS A 58 3.56 -0.47 0.79
CA CYS A 58 2.86 -0.36 2.07
C CYS A 58 3.53 -1.20 3.15
N ASP A 59 3.52 -0.70 4.39
CA ASP A 59 3.96 -1.48 5.57
C ASP A 59 2.77 -2.23 6.21
N HIS A 60 1.56 -1.73 5.97
CA HIS A 60 0.29 -2.28 6.44
C HIS A 60 -0.76 -2.10 5.35
N CYS A 61 -1.65 -3.08 5.18
CA CYS A 61 -2.77 -2.99 4.25
C CYS A 61 -4.08 -3.35 4.93
N VAL A 62 -5.16 -2.77 4.41
CA VAL A 62 -6.53 -3.06 4.80
C VAL A 62 -7.30 -3.44 3.54
N LEU A 63 -7.94 -4.61 3.55
CA LEU A 63 -8.87 -5.02 2.53
C LEU A 63 -10.29 -4.67 2.95
N MET A 64 -11.04 -4.04 2.06
CA MET A 64 -12.43 -3.68 2.28
C MET A 64 -13.32 -4.38 1.24
N LYS A 65 -14.41 -5.01 1.69
CA LYS A 65 -15.44 -5.63 0.83
C LYS A 65 -16.79 -5.12 1.27
N GLU A 66 -17.60 -4.60 0.33
CA GLU A 66 -18.97 -4.15 0.60
C GLU A 66 -19.09 -3.15 1.77
N GLY A 67 -18.10 -2.26 1.92
CA GLY A 67 -18.06 -1.27 3.01
C GLY A 67 -17.54 -1.80 4.34
N TRP A 68 -17.17 -3.08 4.44
CA TRP A 68 -16.66 -3.71 5.65
C TRP A 68 -15.18 -4.04 5.55
N LEU A 69 -14.49 -4.00 6.69
CA LEU A 69 -13.11 -4.48 6.80
C LEU A 69 -13.11 -6.01 6.70
N SER A 70 -12.50 -6.53 5.63
CA SER A 70 -12.41 -7.96 5.35
C SER A 70 -11.15 -8.59 5.91
N ALA A 71 -10.01 -7.88 5.85
CA ALA A 71 -8.73 -8.32 6.40
C ALA A 71 -7.79 -7.11 6.61
N GLN A 72 -6.83 -7.23 7.51
CA GLN A 72 -5.78 -6.22 7.70
C GLN A 72 -4.51 -6.83 8.29
N GLY A 73 -3.35 -6.21 8.01
CA GLY A 73 -2.07 -6.76 8.44
C GLY A 73 -0.91 -6.30 7.56
N LYS A 74 0.22 -7.01 7.65
CA LYS A 74 1.31 -6.81 6.69
C LYS A 74 0.85 -7.27 5.31
N PRO A 75 1.23 -6.58 4.22
CA PRO A 75 0.79 -6.94 2.88
C PRO A 75 1.00 -8.40 2.49
N GLY A 76 2.16 -8.98 2.79
CA GLY A 76 2.44 -10.39 2.46
C GLY A 76 1.60 -11.41 3.24
N ASP A 77 1.12 -11.06 4.44
CA ASP A 77 0.28 -11.94 5.25
C ASP A 77 -1.20 -11.86 4.83
N VAL A 78 -1.61 -10.71 4.29
CA VAL A 78 -3.00 -10.43 3.88
C VAL A 78 -3.23 -10.79 2.42
N LEU A 79 -2.30 -10.43 1.52
CA LEU A 79 -2.41 -10.63 0.08
C LEU A 79 -1.84 -12.00 -0.30
N THR A 80 -2.51 -13.05 0.16
CA THR A 80 -2.22 -14.45 -0.20
C THR A 80 -3.10 -14.89 -1.37
N GLN A 81 -2.70 -15.96 -2.07
CA GLN A 81 -3.47 -16.50 -3.18
C GLN A 81 -4.92 -16.82 -2.79
N ASP A 82 -5.13 -17.44 -1.63
CA ASP A 82 -6.45 -17.80 -1.12
C ASP A 82 -7.29 -16.56 -0.78
N THR A 83 -6.67 -15.54 -0.16
CA THR A 83 -7.38 -14.30 0.20
C THR A 83 -7.76 -13.51 -1.04
N ILE A 84 -6.88 -13.47 -2.05
CA ILE A 84 -7.16 -12.80 -3.32
C ILE A 84 -8.27 -13.54 -4.07
N GLU A 85 -8.23 -14.87 -4.14
CA GLU A 85 -9.27 -15.70 -4.77
C GLU A 85 -10.62 -15.50 -4.11
N ALA A 86 -10.70 -15.49 -2.77
CA ALA A 86 -11.94 -15.26 -2.05
C ALA A 86 -12.50 -13.83 -2.19
N HIS A 87 -11.62 -12.83 -2.33
CA HIS A 87 -12.03 -11.43 -2.35
C HIS A 87 -12.45 -10.96 -3.74
N TRP A 88 -11.68 -11.31 -4.78
CA TRP A 88 -11.87 -10.89 -6.18
C TRP A 88 -12.44 -11.98 -7.10
N GLU A 89 -12.72 -13.18 -6.58
CA GLU A 89 -13.22 -14.33 -7.37
C GLU A 89 -12.27 -14.70 -8.53
N TYR A 90 -10.99 -14.39 -8.36
CA TYR A 90 -9.93 -14.62 -9.33
C TYR A 90 -8.73 -15.22 -8.62
N ARG A 91 -8.26 -16.37 -9.11
CA ARG A 91 -7.08 -17.05 -8.56
C ARG A 91 -5.82 -16.49 -9.22
N PRO A 92 -5.03 -15.65 -8.52
CA PRO A 92 -3.83 -15.09 -9.11
C PRO A 92 -2.74 -16.16 -9.26
N GLN A 93 -1.83 -15.94 -10.22
CA GLN A 93 -0.63 -16.75 -10.36
C GLN A 93 0.54 -16.07 -9.66
N LEU A 94 1.19 -16.79 -8.73
CA LEU A 94 2.45 -16.35 -8.15
C LEU A 94 3.57 -16.60 -9.17
N VAL A 95 4.15 -15.52 -9.70
CA VAL A 95 5.21 -15.60 -10.72
C VAL A 95 6.60 -15.68 -10.07
N GLY A 96 6.72 -15.22 -8.82
CA GLY A 96 7.97 -15.31 -8.08
C GLY A 96 8.01 -14.35 -6.90
N HIS A 97 9.22 -14.07 -6.44
CA HIS A 97 9.49 -13.13 -5.36
C HIS A 97 10.52 -12.10 -5.81
N MET A 98 10.24 -10.82 -5.59
CA MET A 98 11.18 -9.71 -5.77
C MET A 98 11.56 -9.21 -4.38
N GLU A 99 12.83 -9.37 -3.98
CA GLU A 99 13.29 -8.97 -2.64
C GLU A 99 12.46 -9.59 -1.49
N SER A 100 12.03 -10.85 -1.65
CA SER A 100 11.11 -11.58 -0.74
C SER A 100 9.65 -11.14 -0.76
N ILE A 101 9.28 -10.19 -1.63
CA ILE A 101 7.90 -9.74 -1.82
C ILE A 101 7.27 -10.61 -2.92
N PRO A 102 6.12 -11.26 -2.70
CA PRO A 102 5.45 -12.05 -3.73
C PRO A 102 4.98 -11.15 -4.89
N VAL A 103 5.03 -11.66 -6.11
CA VAL A 103 4.55 -10.97 -7.31
C VAL A 103 3.47 -11.80 -7.97
N PHE A 104 2.29 -11.21 -8.12
CA PHE A 104 1.12 -11.85 -8.71
C PHE A 104 0.83 -11.31 -10.11
N VAL A 105 0.32 -12.19 -10.98
CA VAL A 105 -0.33 -11.86 -12.28
C VAL A 105 -1.72 -12.48 -12.37
#